data_AF-A0A5M8FH80-F1
#
_entry.id   AF-A0A5M8FH80-F1
#
_cell.length_a   1.000
_cell.length_b   1.000
_cell.length_c   1.000
_cell.angle_alpha   90.00
_cell.angle_beta   90.00
_cell.angle_gamma   90.00
#
_symmetry.space_group_name_H-M   'P 1'
#
loop_
_entity.id
_entity.type
_entity.pdbx_description
1 polymer ?
#
loop_
_entity_poly.entity_id
_entity_poly.type
_entity_poly.pdbx_seq_one_letter_code
_entity_poly.pdbx_strand_id
1 'polypeptide(L)'
;MVRTSPPVTPAASSPLEGALDLDITHLNLQWLVGARALARNDVDQATLVYGLERELAEALREAPFTVLRTLAASGVLLVRPRFETRFLHERLAASQQATTAFELQSILLAAEGLTQP
;
A
#
# COMPACT_ATOMS: atom_id res chain seq x y z
N MET A 1 23.03 -44.84 -21.48
CA MET A 1 23.39 -43.43 -21.74
C MET A 1 22.51 -42.56 -20.84
N VAL A 2 23.04 -42.12 -19.69
CA VAL A 2 22.31 -41.28 -18.72
C VAL A 2 22.54 -39.83 -19.09
N ARG A 3 21.48 -39.11 -19.46
CA ARG A 3 21.52 -37.66 -19.69
C ARG A 3 21.41 -36.97 -18.34
N THR A 4 22.53 -36.48 -17.81
CA THR A 4 22.54 -35.54 -16.69
C THR A 4 22.13 -34.16 -17.20
N SER A 5 20.97 -33.66 -16.77
CA SER A 5 20.57 -32.27 -16.98
C SER A 5 21.59 -31.34 -16.29
N PRO A 6 21.95 -30.20 -16.88
CA PRO A 6 22.85 -29.26 -16.23
C PRO A 6 22.17 -28.66 -15.00
N PRO A 7 22.94 -28.29 -13.95
CA PRO A 7 22.39 -27.62 -12.79
C PRO A 7 21.77 -26.29 -13.23
N VAL A 8 20.49 -26.08 -12.88
CA VAL A 8 19.82 -24.79 -13.04
C VAL A 8 20.51 -23.83 -12.06
N THR A 9 21.47 -23.06 -12.57
CA THR A 9 22.00 -21.91 -11.84
C THR A 9 20.83 -20.97 -11.61
N PRO A 10 20.52 -20.57 -10.36
CA PRO A 10 19.49 -19.56 -10.13
C PRO A 10 19.93 -18.31 -10.88
N ALA A 11 19.08 -17.83 -11.80
CA ALA A 11 19.35 -16.59 -12.52
C ALA A 11 19.58 -15.51 -11.47
N ALA A 12 20.75 -14.88 -11.49
CA ALA A 12 21.05 -13.77 -10.61
C ALA A 12 19.96 -12.71 -10.85
N SER A 13 19.15 -12.46 -9.81
CA SER A 13 18.08 -11.47 -9.85
C SER A 13 18.66 -10.15 -10.32
N SER A 14 17.98 -9.52 -11.28
CA SER A 14 18.45 -8.28 -11.87
C SER A 14 18.59 -7.22 -10.77
N PRO A 15 19.61 -6.34 -10.80
CA PRO A 15 19.73 -5.24 -9.84
C PRO A 15 18.48 -4.34 -9.82
N LEU A 16 17.69 -4.32 -10.90
CA LEU A 16 16.39 -3.63 -10.97
C LEU A 16 15.29 -4.35 -10.16
N GLU A 17 15.29 -5.68 -10.11
CA GLU A 17 14.34 -6.46 -9.30
C GLU A 17 14.61 -6.25 -7.81
N GLY A 18 15.89 -6.26 -7.41
CA GLY A 18 16.28 -5.96 -6.03
C GLY A 18 15.93 -4.53 -5.59
N ALA A 19 16.01 -3.55 -6.50
CA ALA A 19 15.59 -2.18 -6.20
C ALA A 19 14.06 -2.06 -6.05
N LEU A 20 13.29 -2.72 -6.93
CA LEU A 20 11.83 -2.75 -6.85
C LEU A 20 11.34 -3.40 -5.56
N ASP A 21 11.98 -4.50 -5.14
CA ASP A 21 11.64 -5.22 -3.91
C ASP A 21 11.89 -4.37 -2.65
N LEU A 22 12.94 -3.54 -2.67
CA LEU A 22 13.23 -2.59 -1.60
C LEU A 22 12.16 -1.48 -1.54
N ASP A 23 11.75 -0.94 -2.67
CA ASP A 23 10.72 0.09 -2.75
C ASP A 23 9.36 -0.44 -2.28
N ILE A 24 8.99 -1.66 -2.69
CA ILE A 24 7.77 -2.35 -2.24
C ILE A 24 7.83 -2.56 -0.73
N THR A 25 8.95 -3.07 -0.21
CA THR A 25 9.14 -3.29 1.22
C THR A 25 9.00 -1.99 2.01
N HIS A 26 9.61 -0.90 1.52
CA HIS A 26 9.53 0.40 2.17
C HIS A 26 8.10 0.94 2.19
N LEU A 27 7.41 0.89 1.04
CA LEU A 27 6.03 1.35 0.92
C LEU A 27 5.09 0.54 1.83
N ASN A 28 5.24 -0.78 1.86
CA ASN A 28 4.48 -1.65 2.75
C ASN A 28 4.70 -1.28 4.21
N LEU A 29 5.95 -1.07 4.63
CA LEU A 29 6.28 -0.75 6.01
C LEU A 29 5.71 0.61 6.42
N GLN A 30 5.83 1.64 5.57
CA GLN A 30 5.27 2.96 5.82
C GLN A 30 3.75 2.87 6.02
N TRP A 31 3.07 2.16 5.14
CA TRP A 31 1.62 1.99 5.21
C TRP A 31 1.21 1.23 6.49
N LEU A 32 1.87 0.12 6.82
CA LEU A 32 1.59 -0.67 8.03
C LEU A 32 1.82 0.13 9.32
N VAL A 33 2.90 0.91 9.37
CA VAL A 33 3.22 1.77 10.52
C VAL A 33 2.19 2.89 10.66
N GLY A 34 1.82 3.53 9.56
CA GLY A 34 0.79 4.58 9.55
C GLY A 34 -0.57 4.06 10.01
N ALA A 35 -1.01 2.91 9.47
CA ALA A 35 -2.26 2.27 9.84
C ALA A 35 -2.30 1.90 11.32
N ARG A 36 -1.23 1.28 11.84
CA ARG A 36 -1.11 0.95 13.27
C ARG A 36 -1.12 2.21 14.14
N ALA A 37 -0.36 3.24 13.76
CA ALA A 37 -0.27 4.47 14.55
C ALA A 37 -1.64 5.13 14.68
N LEU A 38 -2.42 5.16 13.59
CA LEU A 38 -3.78 5.67 13.61
C LEU A 38 -4.69 4.76 14.45
N ALA A 39 -4.64 3.44 14.26
CA ALA A 39 -5.47 2.48 15.00
C ALA A 39 -5.21 2.49 16.51
N ARG A 40 -4.01 2.87 16.96
CA ARG A 40 -3.68 3.06 18.39
C ARG A 40 -4.36 4.26 19.02
N ASN A 41 -4.65 5.28 18.21
CA ASN A 41 -5.35 6.48 18.67
C ASN A 41 -6.86 6.32 18.49
N ASP A 42 -7.28 5.88 17.30
CA ASP A 42 -8.68 5.72 16.91
C ASP A 42 -8.80 4.61 15.85
N VAL A 43 -9.39 3.49 16.25
CA VAL A 43 -9.60 2.33 15.37
C VAL A 43 -10.58 2.67 14.24
N ASP A 44 -11.64 3.41 14.53
CA ASP A 44 -12.69 3.72 13.57
C ASP A 44 -12.14 4.67 12.49
N GLN A 45 -11.35 5.66 12.90
CA GLN A 45 -10.64 6.52 11.96
C GLN A 45 -9.64 5.73 11.09
N ALA A 46 -8.94 4.74 11.67
CA ALA A 46 -8.03 3.89 10.91
C ALA A 46 -8.75 3.06 9.85
N THR A 47 -9.92 2.49 10.17
CA THR A 47 -10.75 1.77 9.19
C THR A 47 -11.18 2.66 8.03
N LEU A 48 -11.60 3.90 8.31
CA LEU A 48 -12.04 4.85 7.30
C LEU A 48 -10.91 5.29 6.37
N VAL A 49 -9.79 5.73 6.95
CA VAL A 49 -8.66 6.32 6.22
C VAL A 49 -7.93 5.24 5.42
N TYR A 50 -7.59 4.12 6.05
CA TYR A 50 -6.84 3.05 5.41
C TYR A 50 -7.71 2.05 4.65
N GLY A 51 -9.04 2.14 4.78
CA GLY A 51 -9.99 1.22 4.12
C GLY A 51 -9.86 -0.21 4.63
N LEU A 52 -9.65 -0.38 5.94
CA LEU A 52 -9.43 -1.67 6.58
C LEU A 52 -10.72 -2.20 7.19
N GLU A 53 -10.85 -3.53 7.21
CA GLU A 53 -11.79 -4.20 8.11
C GLU A 53 -11.41 -3.89 9.57
N ARG A 54 -12.42 -3.84 10.44
CA ARG A 54 -12.23 -3.45 11.84
C ARG A 54 -11.30 -4.42 12.57
N GLU A 55 -11.49 -5.71 12.33
CA GLU A 55 -10.70 -6.81 12.89
C GLU A 55 -9.22 -6.68 12.52
N LEU A 56 -8.93 -6.26 11.28
CA LEU A 56 -7.57 -6.03 10.81
C LEU A 56 -6.95 -4.78 11.46
N ALA A 57 -7.72 -3.70 11.62
CA ALA A 57 -7.26 -2.50 12.31
C ALA A 57 -6.94 -2.78 13.79
N GLU A 58 -7.78 -3.56 14.48
CA GLU A 58 -7.54 -4.02 15.84
C GLU A 58 -6.29 -4.91 15.95
N ALA A 59 -6.11 -5.85 15.02
CA ALA A 59 -4.92 -6.68 14.96
C ALA A 59 -3.64 -5.84 14.74
N LEU A 60 -3.70 -4.85 13.84
CA LEU A 60 -2.58 -3.94 13.57
C LEU A 60 -2.24 -3.08 14.79
N ARG A 61 -3.24 -2.62 15.55
CA ARG A 61 -3.07 -1.81 16.76
C ARG A 61 -2.10 -2.44 17.75
N GLU A 62 -2.29 -3.74 18.00
CA GLU A 62 -1.51 -4.55 18.93
C GLU A 62 -0.24 -5.14 18.31
N ALA A 63 -0.12 -5.12 16.98
CA ALA A 63 0.99 -5.78 16.29
C ALA A 63 2.36 -5.18 16.67
N PRO A 64 3.33 -6.02 17.10
CA PRO A 64 4.68 -5.56 17.37
C PRO A 64 5.37 -5.16 16.06
N PHE A 65 6.35 -4.25 16.16
CA PHE A 65 7.03 -3.72 14.98
C PHE A 65 7.77 -4.80 14.17
N THR A 66 8.25 -5.86 14.83
CA THR A 66 8.88 -7.02 14.18
C THR A 66 7.94 -7.75 13.22
N VAL A 67 6.66 -7.88 13.58
CA VAL A 67 5.62 -8.45 12.71
C VAL A 67 5.40 -7.55 11.50
N LEU A 68 5.30 -6.22 11.70
CA LEU A 68 5.14 -5.29 10.58
C LEU A 68 6.31 -5.35 9.59
N ARG A 69 7.55 -5.44 10.08
CA ARG A 69 8.73 -5.61 9.23
C ARG A 69 8.69 -6.91 8.43
N THR A 70 8.22 -7.98 9.04
CA THR A 70 8.12 -9.29 8.38
C THR A 70 7.07 -9.25 7.27
N LEU A 71 5.90 -8.67 7.54
CA LEU A 71 4.84 -8.48 6.54
C LEU A 71 5.29 -7.57 5.39
N ALA A 72 6.01 -6.51 5.72
CA ALA A 72 6.51 -5.57 4.72
C ALA A 72 7.46 -6.23 3.71
N ALA A 73 8.29 -7.19 4.18
CA ALA A 73 9.24 -7.94 3.36
C ALA A 73 8.63 -9.13 2.60
N SER A 74 7.29 -9.19 2.45
CA SER A 74 6.59 -10.30 1.80
C SER A 74 6.81 -10.40 0.28
N GLY A 75 7.48 -9.41 -0.34
CA GLY A 75 7.70 -9.38 -1.80
C GLY A 75 6.44 -9.06 -2.61
N VAL A 76 5.32 -8.76 -1.95
CA VAL A 76 4.07 -8.33 -2.59
C VAL A 76 3.64 -6.98 -2.05
N LEU A 77 3.02 -6.16 -2.90
CA LEU A 77 2.45 -4.90 -2.48
C LEU A 77 1.19 -5.17 -1.64
N LEU A 78 1.20 -4.75 -0.38
CA LEU A 78 0.08 -4.95 0.57
C LEU A 78 -1.07 -3.94 0.36
N VAL A 79 -0.84 -2.94 -0.48
CA VAL A 79 -1.76 -1.82 -0.67
C VAL A 79 -2.27 -1.81 -2.10
N ARG A 80 -3.59 -1.66 -2.25
CA ARG A 80 -4.23 -1.45 -3.55
C ARG A 80 -4.84 -0.05 -3.60
N PRO A 81 -4.74 0.65 -4.74
CA PRO A 81 -5.48 1.90 -4.92
C PRO A 81 -6.99 1.68 -4.72
N ARG A 82 -7.61 2.53 -3.90
CA ARG A 82 -9.07 2.51 -3.66
C ARG A 82 -9.87 3.13 -4.80
N PHE A 83 -9.23 4.00 -5.60
CA PHE A 83 -9.85 4.63 -6.75
C PHE A 83 -9.76 3.74 -7.98
N GLU A 84 -10.74 3.84 -8.87
CA GLU A 84 -10.69 3.18 -10.17
C GLU A 84 -9.44 3.64 -10.94
N THR A 85 -8.78 2.70 -11.61
CA THR A 85 -7.55 2.95 -12.37
C THR A 85 -7.74 4.03 -13.44
N ARG A 86 -8.95 4.16 -14.00
CA ARG A 86 -9.31 5.21 -14.95
C ARG A 86 -9.18 6.61 -14.34
N PHE A 87 -9.62 6.80 -13.09
CA PHE A 87 -9.47 8.07 -12.39
C PHE A 87 -8.00 8.43 -12.21
N LEU A 88 -7.16 7.46 -11.84
CA LEU A 88 -5.71 7.69 -11.73
C LEU A 88 -5.08 8.07 -13.09
N HIS A 89 -5.49 7.42 -14.17
CA HIS A 89 -5.03 7.76 -15.52
C HIS A 89 -5.42 9.19 -15.92
N GLU A 90 -6.68 9.56 -15.73
CA GLU A 90 -7.18 10.90 -16.03
C GLU A 90 -6.43 11.96 -15.20
N ARG A 91 -6.14 11.67 -13.93
CA ARG A 91 -5.39 12.57 -13.03
C ARG A 91 -3.91 12.67 -13.38
N LEU A 92 -3.25 11.56 -13.73
CA LEU A 92 -1.86 11.58 -14.18
C LEU A 92 -1.72 12.34 -15.51
N ALA A 93 -2.66 12.15 -16.44
CA ALA A 93 -2.73 12.92 -17.68
C ALA A 93 -2.95 14.42 -17.42
N ALA A 94 -3.84 14.77 -16.50
CA ALA A 94 -4.10 16.15 -16.09
C ALA A 94 -2.95 16.80 -15.29
N SER A 95 -2.21 16.03 -14.49
CA SER A 95 -1.08 16.53 -13.69
C SER A 95 0.11 16.99 -14.53
N GLN A 96 0.22 16.51 -15.77
CA GLN A 96 1.16 17.07 -16.76
C GLN A 96 0.74 18.49 -17.22
N GLN A 97 -0.46 18.96 -16.85
CA GLN A 97 -1.05 20.25 -17.25
C GLN A 97 -1.40 21.21 -16.09
N ALA A 98 -1.03 20.89 -14.82
CA ALA A 98 -0.94 21.77 -13.63
C ALA A 98 -2.06 21.77 -12.54
N THR A 99 -1.59 22.04 -11.31
CA THR A 99 -2.24 22.64 -10.10
C THR A 99 -3.26 21.82 -9.28
N THR A 100 -2.76 20.79 -8.58
CA THR A 100 -3.50 19.74 -7.86
C THR A 100 -4.14 20.12 -6.50
N ALA A 101 -3.99 21.35 -6.00
CA ALA A 101 -4.39 21.67 -4.62
C ALA A 101 -5.91 21.82 -4.41
N PHE A 102 -6.64 22.34 -5.41
CA PHE A 102 -8.07 22.66 -5.28
C PHE A 102 -8.96 21.40 -5.32
N GLU A 103 -8.57 20.39 -6.11
CA GLU A 103 -9.37 19.19 -6.33
C GLU A 103 -9.25 18.17 -5.19
N LEU A 104 -8.14 18.17 -4.44
CA LEU A 104 -8.01 17.40 -3.20
C LEU A 104 -9.04 17.86 -2.16
N GLN A 105 -9.31 19.16 -2.08
CA GLN A 105 -10.30 19.72 -1.18
C GLN A 105 -11.73 19.33 -1.59
N SER A 106 -12.01 19.24 -2.89
CA SER A 106 -13.30 18.76 -3.40
C SER A 106 -13.55 17.27 -3.13
N ILE A 107 -12.50 16.44 -3.22
CA ILE A 107 -12.59 14.99 -2.96
C ILE A 107 -12.79 14.72 -1.46
N LEU A 108 -12.11 15.47 -0.59
CA LEU A 108 -12.32 15.38 0.86
C LEU A 108 -13.75 15.77 1.25
N LEU A 109 -14.29 16.85 0.65
CA LEU A 109 -15.66 17.30 0.90
C LEU A 109 -16.72 16.33 0.35
N ALA A 110 -16.47 15.67 -0.78
CA ALA A 110 -17.39 14.69 -1.35
C ALA A 110 -17.45 13.39 -0.51
N ALA A 111 -16.37 13.04 0.18
CA ALA A 111 -16.34 11.88 1.07
C ALA A 111 -17.14 12.11 2.37
N GLU A 112 -17.23 13.34 2.87
CA GLU A 112 -18.03 13.69 4.06
C GLU A 112 -19.55 13.72 3.78
N GLY A 113 -19.97 14.02 2.55
CA GLY A 113 -21.37 14.09 2.15
C GLY A 113 -22.10 12.74 2.05
N LEU A 114 -21.37 11.62 2.04
CA LEU A 114 -21.92 10.26 1.97
C LEU A 114 -22.11 9.61 3.37
N THR A 115 -21.84 10.37 4.44
CA THR A 115 -21.93 9.92 5.84
C THR A 115 -23.09 10.53 6.63
N GLN A 116 -24.11 11.08 5.98
CA GLN A 116 -25.38 11.40 6.65
C GLN A 116 -26.47 10.38 6.28
N PRO A 117 -27.27 9.94 7.26
CA PRO A 117 -28.07 8.71 7.20
C PRO A 117 -29.17 8.69 6.14
#